data_AF-A0ABD3Y0I3-F1
#
_entry.id   AF-A0ABD3Y0I3-F1
#
_cell.length_a   1.000
_cell.length_b   1.000
_cell.length_c   1.000
_cell.angle_alpha   90.00
_cell.angle_beta   90.00
_cell.angle_gamma   90.00
#
_symmetry.space_group_name_H-M   'P 1'
#
loop_
_entity.id
_entity.type
_entity.pdbx_description
1 polymer ?
#
loop_
_entity_poly.entity_id
_entity_poly.type
_entity_poly.pdbx_seq_one_letter_code
_entity_poly.pdbx_strand_id
1 'polypeptide(L)'
;LIDDTNPILRQLSSTSCHVKDVCDHQPSVSDPCLTIIPRENWFARETKTASYMKVPVLNVFIHHTAMDRCNSTETCTKEMMEIQKFHMDTK
;
A
#
# COMPACT_ATOMS: atom_id res chain seq x y z
N LEU A 1 -3.97 19.08 34.77
CA LEU A 1 -2.52 19.37 34.76
C LEU A 1 -1.83 18.05 34.46
N ILE A 2 -1.42 17.84 33.21
CA ILE A 2 -0.70 16.64 32.79
C ILE A 2 0.78 16.95 32.97
N ASP A 3 1.50 16.08 33.67
CA ASP A 3 2.90 16.25 34.05
C ASP A 3 3.82 15.92 32.88
N ASP A 4 4.45 16.95 32.31
CA ASP A 4 5.30 16.90 31.12
C ASP A 4 6.74 16.45 31.38
N THR A 5 7.04 15.88 32.56
CA THR A 5 8.41 15.51 32.95
C THR A 5 8.76 14.03 32.80
N ASN A 6 7.86 13.17 32.29
CA ASN A 6 8.20 11.76 32.04
C ASN A 6 8.97 11.56 30.71
N PRO A 7 10.27 11.20 30.75
CA PRO A 7 11.10 11.03 29.55
C PRO A 7 10.73 9.80 28.70
N ILE A 8 9.94 8.85 29.22
CA ILE A 8 9.47 7.69 28.43
C ILE A 8 8.30 8.07 27.51
N LEU A 9 7.56 9.13 27.81
CA LEU A 9 6.42 9.59 26.99
C LEU A 9 6.81 10.59 25.89
N ARG A 10 8.06 11.09 25.86
CA ARG A 10 8.53 12.04 24.83
C ARG A 10 9.06 11.38 23.56
N GLN A 11 9.33 10.06 23.56
CA GLN A 11 9.89 9.37 22.39
C GLN A 11 8.83 8.76 21.44
N LEU A 12 7.54 8.78 21.79
CA LEU A 12 6.48 8.23 20.92
C LEU A 12 5.87 9.26 19.94
N SER A 13 6.38 10.50 19.95
CA SER A 13 5.83 11.60 19.15
C SER A 13 6.43 11.74 17.74
N SER A 14 7.23 10.78 17.26
CA SER A 14 7.78 10.81 15.89
C SER A 14 7.39 9.61 15.01
N THR A 15 6.54 8.70 15.48
CA THR A 15 6.21 7.45 14.76
C THR A 15 4.72 7.06 14.83
N SER A 16 3.81 8.03 15.04
CA SER A 16 2.39 7.71 15.13
C SER A 16 1.69 7.84 13.78
N CYS A 17 1.46 6.68 13.16
CA CYS A 17 0.72 6.51 11.92
C CYS A 17 -0.80 6.51 12.11
N HIS A 18 -1.32 7.54 12.79
CA HIS A 18 -2.76 7.73 12.83
C HIS A 18 -3.22 8.38 11.52
N VAL A 19 -3.87 7.57 10.68
CA VAL A 19 -4.75 8.07 9.63
C VAL A 19 -5.78 8.96 10.33
N LYS A 20 -5.64 10.28 10.20
CA LYS A 20 -6.75 11.18 10.52
C LYS A 20 -7.78 10.93 9.44
N ASP A 21 -9.02 10.63 9.81
CA ASP A 21 -10.14 10.49 8.90
C ASP A 21 -10.35 11.81 8.15
N VAL A 22 -9.59 12.04 7.08
CA VAL A 22 -9.69 13.22 6.22
C VAL A 22 -10.21 12.73 4.88
N CYS A 23 -11.54 12.64 4.80
CA CYS A 23 -12.26 12.58 3.53
C CYS A 23 -12.58 14.00 3.05
N ASP A 24 -11.57 14.86 2.93
CA ASP A 24 -11.71 16.13 2.19
C ASP A 24 -11.09 15.98 0.81
N HIS A 25 -11.85 16.36 -0.21
CA HIS A 25 -11.52 16.32 -1.63
C HIS A 25 -10.34 17.27 -1.96
N GLN A 26 -9.12 16.97 -1.50
CA GLN A 26 -7.91 17.66 -1.94
C GLN A 26 -6.84 16.69 -2.42
N PRO A 27 -6.14 17.02 -3.52
CA PRO A 27 -5.23 16.12 -4.19
C PRO A 27 -3.92 16.03 -3.41
N SER A 28 -3.42 14.79 -3.31
CA SER A 28 -2.07 14.42 -2.87
C SER A 28 -1.66 14.93 -1.48
N VAL A 29 -2.18 14.30 -0.44
CA VAL A 29 -1.41 14.19 0.81
C VAL A 29 -0.62 12.89 0.72
N SER A 30 0.71 12.98 0.66
CA SER A 30 1.59 11.82 0.88
C SER A 30 1.36 11.37 2.32
N ASP A 31 0.59 10.29 2.50
CA ASP A 31 0.43 9.65 3.80
C ASP A 31 1.82 9.16 4.25
N PRO A 32 2.37 9.68 5.37
CA PRO A 32 3.68 9.25 5.86
C PRO A 32 3.74 7.75 6.19
N CYS A 33 2.60 7.06 6.18
CA CYS A 33 2.44 5.68 6.60
C CYS A 33 2.08 4.73 5.45
N LEU A 34 1.77 5.26 4.27
CA LEU A 34 1.49 4.45 3.08
C LEU A 34 2.55 4.70 2.02
N THR A 35 3.44 3.72 1.85
CA THR A 35 4.35 3.68 0.70
C THR A 35 3.80 2.74 -0.35
N ILE A 36 3.44 3.27 -1.53
CA ILE A 36 3.12 2.44 -2.69
C ILE A 36 4.44 1.92 -3.26
N ILE A 37 4.59 0.60 -3.33
CA ILE A 37 5.79 -0.04 -3.91
C ILE A 37 5.64 -0.07 -5.44
N PRO A 38 6.51 0.63 -6.20
CA PRO A 38 6.48 0.61 -7.66
C PRO A 38 6.66 -0.79 -8.24
N ARG A 39 6.23 -0.98 -9.50
CA ARG A 39 6.25 -2.28 -10.19
C ARG A 39 7.65 -2.90 -10.24
N GLU A 40 8.62 -2.08 -10.59
CA GLU A 40 10.03 -2.43 -10.67
C GLU A 40 10.59 -2.90 -9.33
N ASN A 41 10.08 -2.38 -8.20
CA ASN A 41 10.60 -2.68 -6.86
C ASN A 41 10.09 -4.02 -6.30
N TRP A 42 9.07 -4.63 -6.91
CA TRP A 42 8.68 -6.02 -6.66
C TRP A 42 8.98 -6.93 -7.85
N PHE A 43 9.85 -6.50 -8.77
CA PHE A 43 10.32 -7.27 -9.92
C PHE A 43 9.19 -7.68 -10.89
N ALA A 44 8.20 -6.80 -11.06
CA ALA A 44 7.12 -7.03 -12.01
C ALA A 44 7.65 -7.22 -13.44
N ARG A 45 7.13 -8.22 -14.14
CA ARG A 45 7.29 -8.33 -15.60
C ARG A 45 6.58 -7.17 -16.31
N GLU A 46 7.07 -6.85 -17.51
CA GLU A 46 6.40 -5.94 -18.43
C GLU A 46 4.98 -6.40 -18.76
N THR A 47 4.05 -5.44 -18.86
CA THR A 47 2.66 -5.74 -19.22
C THR A 47 2.57 -6.20 -20.68
N LYS A 48 1.78 -7.24 -20.97
CA LYS A 48 1.56 -7.69 -22.36
C LYS A 48 0.81 -6.64 -23.20
N THR A 49 -0.18 -6.00 -22.60
CA THR A 49 -1.03 -4.97 -23.22
C THR A 49 -1.44 -3.97 -22.15
N ALA A 50 -1.53 -2.69 -22.51
CA ALA A 50 -2.02 -1.63 -21.64
C ALA A 50 -3.31 -1.01 -22.19
N SER A 51 -4.30 -0.82 -21.33
CA SER A 51 -5.52 -0.06 -21.60
C SER A 51 -5.71 0.95 -20.47
N TYR A 52 -5.99 2.20 -20.82
CA TYR A 52 -6.08 3.30 -19.86
C TYR A 52 -7.52 3.53 -19.42
N MET A 53 -7.74 3.64 -18.10
CA MET A 53 -9.06 3.95 -17.54
C MET A 53 -9.40 5.43 -17.69
N LYS A 54 -10.69 5.74 -17.84
CA LYS A 54 -11.19 7.11 -17.74
C LYS A 54 -11.11 7.56 -16.28
N VAL A 55 -10.58 8.77 -16.07
CA VAL A 55 -10.47 9.39 -14.74
C VAL A 55 -11.51 10.50 -14.58
N PRO A 56 -12.07 10.71 -13.37
CA PRO A 56 -11.86 9.93 -12.15
C PRO A 56 -12.55 8.56 -12.20
N VAL A 57 -11.99 7.56 -11.50
CA VAL A 57 -12.66 6.27 -11.30
C VAL A 57 -13.76 6.43 -10.23
N LEU A 58 -14.95 5.87 -10.48
CA LEU A 58 -16.14 6.07 -9.63
C LEU A 58 -16.42 4.93 -8.66
N ASN A 59 -15.85 3.74 -8.89
CA ASN A 59 -16.12 2.54 -8.11
C ASN A 59 -14.81 1.90 -7.63
N VAL A 60 -14.82 1.37 -6.41
CA VAL A 60 -13.72 0.59 -5.83
C VAL A 60 -14.23 -0.80 -5.50
N PHE A 61 -13.54 -1.83 -6.01
CA PHE A 61 -13.82 -3.23 -5.69
C PHE A 61 -12.72 -3.78 -4.80
N ILE A 62 -13.10 -4.36 -3.66
CA ILE A 62 -12.16 -4.93 -2.70
C ILE A 62 -12.08 -6.44 -2.90
N HIS A 63 -10.86 -6.95 -3.11
CA HIS A 63 -10.59 -8.36 -3.36
C HIS A 63 -9.63 -8.93 -2.33
N HIS A 64 -9.79 -10.22 -2.01
CA HIS A 64 -8.73 -11.03 -1.45
C HIS A 64 -7.97 -11.75 -2.57
N THR A 65 -6.72 -12.13 -2.35
CA THR A 65 -5.92 -12.84 -3.35
C THR A 65 -6.30 -14.31 -3.50
N ALA A 66 -6.84 -14.92 -2.44
CA ALA A 66 -7.02 -16.39 -2.32
C ALA A 66 -5.70 -17.18 -2.44
N MET A 67 -4.57 -16.49 -2.24
CA MET A 67 -3.22 -17.05 -2.18
C MET A 67 -2.73 -17.05 -0.73
N ASP A 68 -1.46 -17.38 -0.53
CA ASP A 68 -0.84 -17.33 0.79
C ASP A 68 -0.78 -15.89 1.32
N ARG A 69 -0.85 -15.78 2.65
CA ARG A 69 -0.70 -14.49 3.32
C ARG A 69 0.79 -14.14 3.42
N CYS A 70 1.10 -12.85 3.31
CA CYS A 70 2.43 -12.31 3.50
C CYS A 70 2.41 -11.19 4.55
N ASN A 71 3.54 -10.97 5.23
CA ASN A 71 3.66 -9.94 6.28
C ASN A 71 5.02 -9.22 6.29
N SER A 72 5.85 -9.45 5.27
CA SER A 72 7.13 -8.76 5.07
C SER A 72 7.26 -8.38 3.60
N THR A 73 8.06 -7.34 3.29
CA THR A 73 8.30 -6.92 1.91
C THR A 73 8.79 -8.10 1.06
N GLU A 74 9.70 -8.92 1.58
CA GLU A 74 10.23 -10.07 0.86
C GLU A 74 9.13 -11.12 0.55
N THR A 75 8.32 -11.49 1.55
CA THR A 75 7.25 -12.49 1.36
C THR A 75 6.16 -11.95 0.45
N CYS A 76 5.79 -10.67 0.58
CA CYS A 76 4.77 -10.06 -0.25
C CYS A 76 5.23 -9.88 -1.70
N THR A 77 6.50 -9.54 -1.93
CA THR A 77 7.07 -9.50 -3.29
C THR A 77 6.99 -10.88 -3.95
N LYS A 78 7.31 -11.95 -3.23
CA LYS A 78 7.19 -13.33 -3.75
C LYS A 78 5.74 -13.66 -4.14
N GLU A 79 4.77 -13.37 -3.27
CA GLU A 79 3.35 -13.61 -3.58
C GLU A 79 2.88 -12.79 -4.80
N MET A 80 3.28 -11.51 -4.89
CA MET A 80 2.93 -10.65 -6.03
C MET A 80 3.50 -11.18 -7.36
N MET A 81 4.72 -11.72 -7.35
CA MET A 81 5.33 -12.34 -8.52
C MET A 81 4.59 -13.61 -8.96
N GLU A 82 4.17 -14.47 -8.03
CA GLU A 82 3.40 -15.68 -8.36
C GLU A 82 1.99 -15.35 -8.87
N ILE A 83 1.32 -14.36 -8.26
CA ILE A 83 0.03 -13.84 -8.75
C ILE A 83 0.19 -13.30 -10.19
N GLN A 84 1.24 -12.51 -10.45
CA GLN A 84 1.48 -11.99 -11.79
C GLN A 84 1.74 -13.12 -12.80
N LYS A 85 2.58 -14.09 -12.44
CA LYS A 85 2.90 -15.25 -13.28
C LYS A 85 1.65 -16.06 -13.62
N PHE A 86 0.79 -16.34 -12.64
CA PHE A 86 -0.47 -17.03 -12.87
C PHE A 86 -1.37 -16.26 -13.85
N HIS A 87 -1.59 -14.97 -13.63
CA HIS A 87 -2.42 -14.13 -14.51
C HIS A 87 -1.83 -13.88 -15.89
N MET A 88 -0.52 -13.94 -16.06
CA MET A 88 0.10 -13.73 -17.36
C MET A 88 0.24 -15.01 -18.16
N ASP A 89 0.58 -16.13 -17.51
CA ASP A 89 1.00 -17.34 -18.22
C ASP A 89 -0.08 -18.44 -18.21
N THR A 90 -1.04 -18.40 -17.28
CA THR A 90 -2.08 -19.44 -17.14
C THR A 90 -3.50 -18.95 -17.46
N LYS A 91 -3.82 -17.69 -17.19
CA LYS A 91 -5.16 -17.12 -17.34
C LYS A 91 -5.23 -15.97 -18.34
#